data_AF-A0A2E3KJ65-F1
#
_entry.id   AF-A0A2E3KJ65-F1
#
_cell.length_a   1.000
_cell.length_b   1.000
_cell.length_c   1.000
_cell.angle_alpha   90.00
_cell.angle_beta   90.00
_cell.angle_gamma   90.00
#
_symmetry.space_group_name_H-M   'P 1'
#
loop_
_entity.id
_entity.type
_entity.pdbx_description
1 polymer ?
#
loop_
_entity_poly.entity_id
_entity_poly.type
_entity_poly.pdbx_seq_one_letter_code
_entity_poly.pdbx_strand_id
1 'polypeptide(L)'
;MTGPDHRSRSHGFTLIEILIVVVVLGILAAFTIPQFSNATTQAADAAAHSQLNVLRGQMAQYWVHEGPDAPLGDDITGVIDSLESYGLLSSPLVDSNPDMSGFQISGDHTITWDQGVGVVRVFDSDGFPCDW
;
A
#
# COMPACT_ATOMS: atom_id res chain seq x y z
N MET A 1 57.16 -49.05 -11.62
CA MET A 1 56.30 -48.30 -10.68
C MET A 1 55.29 -47.53 -11.50
N THR A 2 54.12 -48.10 -11.74
CA THR A 2 52.99 -47.42 -12.39
C THR A 2 51.79 -47.63 -11.48
N GLY A 3 51.37 -46.56 -10.82
CA GLY A 3 50.23 -46.57 -9.90
C GLY A 3 48.91 -46.66 -10.66
N PRO A 4 47.84 -47.19 -10.03
CA PRO A 4 46.54 -47.31 -10.68
C PRO A 4 45.87 -45.95 -10.86
N ASP A 5 45.55 -45.59 -12.10
CA ASP A 5 44.75 -44.42 -12.47
C ASP A 5 43.30 -44.57 -11.96
N HIS A 6 42.92 -43.71 -11.03
CA HIS A 6 41.57 -43.64 -10.49
C HIS A 6 40.66 -42.88 -11.46
N ARG A 7 39.98 -43.59 -12.37
CA ARG A 7 39.01 -42.99 -13.29
C ARG A 7 37.77 -42.51 -12.52
N SER A 8 37.61 -41.21 -12.36
CA SER A 8 36.38 -40.58 -11.88
C SER A 8 35.24 -40.88 -12.87
N ARG A 9 34.24 -41.64 -12.43
CA ARG A 9 33.00 -41.86 -13.19
C ARG A 9 32.23 -40.54 -13.28
N SER A 10 32.22 -39.91 -14.47
CA SER A 10 31.32 -38.78 -14.73
C SER A 10 29.88 -39.29 -14.72
N HIS A 11 29.13 -38.95 -13.68
CA HIS A 11 27.69 -39.19 -13.64
C HIS A 11 27.03 -38.03 -14.40
N GLY A 12 26.42 -38.35 -15.54
CA GLY A 12 25.65 -37.39 -16.32
C GLY A 12 24.27 -37.19 -15.71
N PHE A 13 23.79 -35.94 -15.71
CA PHE A 13 22.41 -35.60 -15.35
C PHE A 13 21.44 -36.38 -16.23
N THR A 14 20.44 -36.99 -15.61
CA THR A 14 19.40 -37.70 -16.35
C THR A 14 18.33 -36.71 -16.83
N LEU A 15 17.77 -36.92 -18.03
CA LEU A 15 16.67 -36.11 -18.54
C LEU A 15 15.45 -36.12 -17.62
N ILE A 16 15.21 -37.25 -16.95
CA ILE A 16 14.12 -37.40 -15.98
C ILE A 16 14.31 -36.55 -14.72
N GLU A 17 15.56 -36.31 -14.33
CA GLU A 17 15.90 -35.50 -13.16
C GLU A 17 15.59 -34.03 -13.41
N ILE A 18 15.89 -33.53 -14.62
CA ILE A 18 15.45 -32.19 -15.02
C ILE A 18 13.94 -32.12 -15.22
N LEU A 19 13.30 -33.17 -15.75
CA LEU A 19 11.85 -33.23 -15.95
C LEU A 19 11.07 -33.09 -14.63
N ILE A 20 11.46 -33.83 -13.60
CA ILE A 20 10.78 -33.78 -12.29
C ILE A 20 11.00 -32.41 -11.64
N VAL A 21 12.20 -31.84 -11.76
CA VAL A 21 12.50 -30.51 -11.20
C VAL A 21 11.62 -29.43 -11.81
N VAL A 22 11.45 -29.38 -13.13
CA VAL A 22 10.59 -28.35 -13.76
C VAL A 22 9.11 -28.54 -13.42
N VAL A 23 8.66 -29.78 -13.24
CA VAL A 23 7.28 -30.07 -12.79
C VAL A 23 7.07 -29.59 -11.36
N VAL A 24 8.00 -29.87 -10.45
CA VAL A 24 7.90 -29.42 -9.05
C VAL A 24 7.97 -27.89 -8.96
N LEU A 25 8.87 -27.23 -9.71
CA LEU A 25 8.94 -25.78 -9.77
C LEU A 25 7.65 -25.15 -10.34
N GLY A 26 7.03 -25.78 -11.34
CA GLY A 26 5.75 -25.33 -11.89
C GLY A 26 4.59 -25.43 -10.88
N ILE A 27 4.53 -26.50 -10.10
CA ILE A 27 3.52 -26.66 -9.03
C ILE A 27 3.75 -25.65 -7.92
N LEU A 28 5.00 -25.50 -7.45
CA LEU A 28 5.33 -24.53 -6.40
C LEU A 28 4.98 -23.10 -6.82
N ALA A 29 5.34 -22.68 -8.04
CA ALA A 29 5.05 -21.35 -8.55
C ALA A 29 3.54 -21.03 -8.59
N ALA A 30 2.69 -22.03 -8.86
CA ALA A 30 1.24 -21.83 -8.87
C ALA A 30 0.67 -21.53 -7.47
N PHE A 31 1.28 -22.06 -6.41
CA PHE A 31 0.82 -21.83 -5.03
C PHE A 31 1.37 -20.54 -4.40
N THR A 32 2.55 -20.06 -4.80
CA THR A 32 3.18 -18.90 -4.17
C THR A 32 2.60 -17.54 -4.62
N ILE A 33 1.99 -17.47 -5.80
CA ILE A 33 1.45 -16.22 -6.37
C ILE A 33 0.23 -15.66 -5.60
N PRO A 34 -0.82 -16.44 -5.26
CA PRO A 34 -2.05 -15.85 -4.70
C PRO A 34 -1.87 -15.26 -3.29
N GLN A 35 -0.88 -15.73 -2.52
CA GLN A 35 -0.70 -15.27 -1.13
C GLN A 35 -0.12 -13.84 -1.04
N PHE A 36 0.68 -13.43 -2.03
CA PHE A 36 1.34 -12.11 -2.03
C PHE A 36 0.37 -10.97 -2.40
N SER A 37 -0.62 -11.25 -3.25
CA SER A 37 -1.61 -10.24 -3.67
C SER A 37 -2.48 -9.79 -2.50
N ASN A 38 -3.01 -10.73 -1.70
CA ASN A 38 -3.90 -10.41 -0.59
C ASN A 38 -3.19 -9.73 0.60
N ALA A 39 -1.91 -10.07 0.82
CA ALA A 39 -1.12 -9.42 1.86
C ALA A 39 -0.81 -7.95 1.53
N THR A 40 -0.60 -7.65 0.24
CA THR A 40 -0.32 -6.29 -0.22
C THR A 40 -1.55 -5.39 -0.12
N THR A 41 -2.73 -5.89 -0.50
CA THR A 41 -3.99 -5.13 -0.35
C THR A 41 -4.33 -4.89 1.11
N GLN A 42 -4.23 -5.92 1.97
CA GLN A 42 -4.49 -5.75 3.40
C GLN A 42 -3.49 -4.79 4.09
N ALA A 43 -2.23 -4.79 3.66
CA ALA A 43 -1.25 -3.83 4.15
C ALA A 43 -1.59 -2.39 3.71
N ALA A 44 -2.10 -2.23 2.49
CA ALA A 44 -2.58 -0.96 1.96
C ALA A 44 -3.80 -0.44 2.74
N ASP A 45 -4.77 -1.31 3.03
CA ASP A 45 -5.94 -0.98 3.86
C ASP A 45 -5.51 -0.55 5.27
N ALA A 46 -4.60 -1.29 5.89
CA ALA A 46 -4.12 -0.94 7.23
C ALA A 46 -3.38 0.41 7.27
N ALA A 47 -2.59 0.71 6.22
CA ALA A 47 -1.94 2.00 6.05
C ALA A 47 -2.97 3.12 5.85
N ALA A 48 -4.06 2.85 5.11
CA ALA A 48 -5.20 3.75 4.95
C ALA A 48 -5.80 4.19 6.28
N HIS A 49 -6.14 3.21 7.11
CA HIS A 49 -6.77 3.50 8.40
C HIS A 49 -5.84 4.31 9.28
N SER A 50 -4.55 3.95 9.28
CA SER A 50 -3.54 4.66 10.06
C SER A 50 -3.44 6.13 9.66
N GLN A 51 -3.36 6.41 8.35
CA GLN A 51 -3.24 7.77 7.82
C GLN A 51 -4.50 8.61 8.10
N LEU A 52 -5.70 8.02 7.96
CA LEU A 52 -6.95 8.70 8.31
C LEU A 52 -7.04 9.04 9.79
N ASN A 53 -6.57 8.16 10.67
CA ASN A 53 -6.59 8.42 12.11
C ASN A 53 -5.64 9.56 12.49
N VAL A 54 -4.51 9.68 11.81
CA VAL A 54 -3.60 10.84 11.95
C VAL A 54 -4.28 12.12 11.50
N LEU A 55 -4.91 12.13 10.31
CA LEU A 55 -5.66 13.27 9.78
C LEU A 55 -6.78 13.71 10.73
N ARG A 56 -7.57 12.76 11.25
CA ARG A 56 -8.63 13.04 12.25
C ARG A 56 -8.05 13.68 13.52
N GLY A 57 -6.92 13.19 13.99
CA GLY A 57 -6.22 13.76 15.14
C GLY A 57 -5.78 15.21 14.90
N GLN A 58 -5.28 15.51 13.71
CA GLN A 58 -4.84 16.86 13.34
C GLN A 58 -5.99 17.83 13.12
N MET A 59 -7.09 17.39 12.49
CA MET A 59 -8.31 18.20 12.40
C MET A 59 -8.86 18.52 13.79
N ALA A 60 -8.83 17.56 14.72
CA ALA A 60 -9.23 17.82 16.10
C ALA A 60 -8.29 18.84 16.78
N GLN A 61 -6.98 18.76 16.55
CA GLN A 61 -6.03 19.76 17.05
C GLN A 61 -6.28 21.15 16.46
N TYR A 62 -6.59 21.22 15.16
CA TYR A 62 -6.95 22.47 14.50
C TYR A 62 -8.16 23.13 15.17
N TRP A 63 -9.22 22.38 15.46
CA TRP A 63 -10.40 22.91 16.17
C TRP A 63 -10.12 23.30 17.62
N VAL A 64 -9.09 22.74 18.26
CA VAL A 64 -8.63 23.21 19.58
C VAL A 64 -7.99 24.60 19.49
N HIS A 65 -7.32 24.91 18.37
CA HIS A 65 -6.64 26.18 18.16
C HIS A 65 -7.57 27.29 17.65
N GLU A 66 -8.37 27.01 16.62
CA GLU A 66 -9.18 28.01 15.93
C GLU A 66 -10.64 28.06 16.42
N GLY A 67 -11.08 27.00 17.11
CA GLY A 67 -12.44 26.83 17.61
C GLY A 67 -13.23 25.76 16.84
N PRO A 68 -14.35 25.29 17.42
CA PRO A 68 -15.08 24.12 16.93
C PRO A 68 -15.76 24.31 15.56
N ASP A 69 -15.99 25.56 15.14
CA ASP A 69 -16.66 25.89 13.87
C ASP A 69 -15.69 26.46 12.83
N ALA A 70 -14.38 26.33 13.07
CA ALA A 70 -13.36 26.84 12.16
C ALA A 70 -13.43 26.11 10.81
N PRO A 71 -13.53 26.85 9.69
CA PRO A 71 -13.69 26.25 8.38
C PRO A 71 -12.39 25.54 7.95
N LEU A 72 -12.53 24.29 7.54
CA LEU A 72 -11.51 23.59 6.75
C LEU A 72 -11.82 23.80 5.26
N GLY A 73 -10.80 23.67 4.41
CA GLY A 73 -10.99 23.86 2.97
C GLY A 73 -11.99 22.89 2.33
N ASP A 74 -12.50 23.28 1.15
CA ASP A 74 -13.68 22.63 0.55
C ASP A 74 -13.44 21.20 0.02
N ASP A 75 -12.18 20.83 -0.15
CA ASP A 75 -11.72 19.52 -0.61
C ASP A 75 -10.48 19.10 0.20
N ILE A 76 -10.02 17.86 0.06
CA ILE A 76 -8.91 17.31 0.83
C ILE A 76 -7.62 18.14 0.70
N THR A 77 -7.35 18.71 -0.46
CA THR A 77 -6.23 19.63 -0.67
C THR A 77 -6.38 20.87 0.22
N GLY A 78 -7.58 21.44 0.31
CA GLY A 78 -7.86 22.59 1.17
C GLY A 78 -7.82 22.24 2.67
N VAL A 79 -8.20 21.02 3.05
CA VAL A 79 -8.00 20.52 4.42
C VAL A 79 -6.51 20.44 4.74
N ILE A 80 -5.69 19.89 3.85
CA ILE A 80 -4.23 19.78 4.03
C ILE A 80 -3.58 21.16 4.14
N ASP A 81 -3.89 22.08 3.23
CA ASP A 81 -3.39 23.45 3.26
C ASP A 81 -3.73 24.15 4.58
N SER A 82 -4.95 23.92 5.08
CA SER A 82 -5.41 24.45 6.37
C SER A 82 -4.59 23.88 7.53
N LEU A 83 -4.27 22.60 7.53
CA LEU A 83 -3.50 21.95 8.60
C LEU A 83 -2.00 22.27 8.52
N GLU A 84 -1.43 22.39 7.33
CA GLU A 84 -0.02 22.76 7.10
C GLU A 84 0.26 24.21 7.50
N SER A 85 -0.69 25.12 7.26
CA SER A 85 -0.60 26.53 7.70
C SER A 85 -0.41 26.66 9.22
N TYR A 86 -0.94 25.71 10.00
CA TYR A 86 -0.81 25.69 11.47
C TYR A 86 0.36 24.81 11.96
N GLY A 87 1.18 24.29 11.05
CA GLY A 87 2.32 23.42 11.37
C GLY A 87 1.91 22.09 12.00
N LEU A 88 0.64 21.68 11.85
CA LEU A 88 0.12 20.42 12.37
C LEU A 88 0.52 19.24 11.49
N LEU A 89 0.86 19.51 10.22
CA LEU A 89 1.40 18.58 9.24
C LEU A 89 2.82 18.98 8.83
N SER A 90 3.69 17.98 8.66
CA SER A 90 4.98 18.12 7.97
C SER A 90 4.97 17.16 6.78
N SER A 91 4.99 17.66 5.55
CA SER A 91 5.04 16.82 4.34
C SER A 91 6.17 15.78 4.43
N PRO A 92 5.89 14.48 4.18
CA PRO A 92 5.24 14.03 2.96
C PRO A 92 4.13 13.01 3.25
N LEU A 93 2.88 13.47 3.34
CA LEU A 93 1.73 12.58 3.17
C LEU A 93 1.13 12.69 1.76
N VAL A 94 1.74 13.49 0.88
CA VAL A 94 1.36 13.70 -0.51
C VAL A 94 2.52 13.26 -1.39
N ASP A 95 2.37 12.13 -2.08
CA ASP A 95 3.13 11.90 -3.30
C ASP A 95 2.47 12.77 -4.39
N SER A 96 3.22 13.71 -4.94
CA SER A 96 2.75 14.62 -5.97
C SER A 96 2.58 13.87 -7.30
N ASN A 97 1.49 13.10 -7.42
CA ASN A 97 1.01 12.60 -8.69
C ASN A 97 0.01 13.63 -9.28
N PRO A 98 0.36 14.37 -10.33
CA PRO A 98 -0.47 15.47 -10.87
C PRO A 98 -1.76 15.01 -11.57
N ASP A 99 -1.97 13.71 -11.74
CA ASP A 99 -3.12 13.15 -12.46
C ASP A 99 -4.32 12.82 -11.56
N MET A 100 -4.18 12.90 -10.23
CA MET A 100 -5.27 12.65 -9.27
C MET A 100 -5.34 13.76 -8.22
N SER A 101 -6.42 14.54 -8.26
CA SER A 101 -6.81 15.46 -7.19
C SER A 101 -7.27 14.65 -5.97
N GLY A 102 -6.32 14.13 -5.19
CA GLY A 102 -6.63 13.36 -3.99
C GLY A 102 -5.41 12.70 -3.39
N PHE A 103 -5.20 12.94 -2.10
CA PHE A 103 -4.22 12.25 -1.25
C PHE A 103 -4.26 10.75 -1.54
N GLN A 104 -3.17 10.22 -2.08
CA GLN A 104 -2.99 8.78 -2.33
C GLN A 104 -2.70 8.12 -0.99
N ILE A 105 -3.72 7.50 -0.41
CA ILE A 105 -3.49 6.50 0.61
C ILE A 105 -2.95 5.27 -0.12
N SER A 106 -1.88 4.69 0.43
CA SER A 106 -1.32 3.38 0.06
C SER A 106 -2.24 2.47 -0.75
N GLY A 107 -1.82 2.08 -1.97
CA GLY A 107 -2.59 1.23 -2.88
C GLY A 107 -3.32 2.03 -3.97
N ASP A 108 -4.46 1.53 -4.44
CA ASP A 108 -5.36 2.18 -5.42
C ASP A 108 -6.51 2.95 -4.73
N HIS A 109 -6.26 3.37 -3.49
CA HIS A 109 -7.27 3.98 -2.64
C HIS A 109 -7.31 5.50 -2.82
N THR A 110 -8.50 6.04 -3.10
CA THR A 110 -8.74 7.48 -3.24
C THR A 110 -9.47 8.02 -2.00
N ILE A 111 -9.01 9.12 -1.42
CA ILE A 111 -9.75 9.82 -0.38
C ILE A 111 -10.58 10.96 -0.97
N THR A 112 -11.81 11.14 -0.48
CA THR A 112 -12.58 12.37 -0.68
C THR A 112 -13.06 12.98 0.64
N TRP A 113 -13.31 14.29 0.63
CA TRP A 113 -13.92 15.00 1.75
C TRP A 113 -15.43 15.14 1.52
N ASP A 114 -16.23 14.62 2.46
CA ASP A 114 -17.69 14.76 2.42
C ASP A 114 -18.13 15.95 3.28
N GLN A 115 -18.39 17.06 2.60
CA GLN A 115 -18.91 18.32 3.14
C GLN A 115 -20.23 18.16 3.93
N GLY A 116 -21.07 17.18 3.58
CA GLY A 116 -22.38 17.00 4.21
C GLY A 116 -22.32 16.41 5.61
N VAL A 117 -21.22 15.72 5.94
CA VAL A 117 -20.99 15.05 7.23
C VAL A 117 -19.69 15.49 7.92
N GLY A 118 -18.86 16.29 7.26
CA GLY A 118 -17.58 16.75 7.81
C GLY A 118 -16.60 15.60 8.08
N VAL A 119 -16.61 14.58 7.21
CA VAL A 119 -15.75 13.39 7.37
C VAL A 119 -14.97 13.09 6.11
N VAL A 120 -13.78 12.53 6.33
CA VAL A 120 -12.93 11.95 5.29
C VAL A 120 -13.45 10.55 4.95
N ARG A 121 -13.66 10.25 3.65
CA ARG A 121 -14.07 8.93 3.13
C ARG A 121 -13.01 8.35 2.22
N VAL A 122 -12.86 7.02 2.20
CA VAL A 122 -11.93 6.31 1.31
C VAL A 122 -12.70 5.45 0.34
N PHE A 123 -12.21 5.38 -0.89
CA PHE A 123 -12.74 4.60 -1.99
C PHE A 123 -11.65 3.67 -2.52
N ASP A 124 -12.03 2.47 -2.93
CA ASP A 124 -11.13 1.51 -3.61
C ASP A 124 -11.00 1.85 -5.11
N SER A 125 -10.18 1.09 -5.85
CA SER A 125 -9.97 1.17 -7.31
C SER A 125 -11.25 1.20 -8.12
N ASP A 126 -12.28 0.53 -7.61
CA ASP A 126 -13.58 0.38 -8.25
C ASP A 126 -14.55 1.54 -7.92
N GLY A 127 -14.12 2.52 -7.11
CA GLY A 127 -14.90 3.70 -6.72
C GLY A 127 -15.99 3.41 -5.67
N PHE A 128 -15.95 2.25 -5.01
CA PHE A 128 -16.83 1.94 -3.88
C PHE A 128 -16.24 2.44 -2.57
N PRO A 129 -17.06 2.94 -1.63
CA PRO A 129 -16.59 3.30 -0.29
C PRO A 129 -15.99 2.08 0.41
N CYS A 130 -14.85 2.26 1.04
CA CYS A 130 -14.25 1.21 1.86
C CYS A 130 -14.96 1.17 3.22
N ASP A 131 -15.74 0.11 3.45
CA ASP A 131 -16.54 -0.12 4.65
C ASP A 131 -15.81 -1.10 5.59
N TRP A 132 -14.76 -0.64 6.25
CA TRP A 132 -14.05 -1.38 7.31
C TRP A 132 -14.28 -0.75 8.67
#